data_AF-A0A6P0TMK0-F1
#
_entry.id   AF-A0A6P0TMK0-F1
#
_cell.length_a   1.000
_cell.length_b   1.000
_cell.length_c   1.000
_cell.angle_alpha   90.00
_cell.angle_beta   90.00
_cell.angle_gamma   90.00
#
_symmetry.space_group_name_H-M   'P 1'
#
loop_
_entity.id
_entity.type
_entity.pdbx_description
1 polymer ?
#
loop_
_entity_poly.entity_id
_entity_poly.type
_entity_poly.pdbx_seq_one_letter_code
_entity_poly.pdbx_strand_id
1 'polypeptide(L)' 'MTTDLQVEDLDHLGIVAGMIDEFVLVEQLNERLGADSREKVSAGVAVKAMILNG' A
#
# COMPACT_ATOMS: atom_id res chain seq x y z
N MET A 1 -10.57 -28.71 1.53
CA MET A 1 -10.09 -27.98 2.71
C MET A 1 -10.54 -26.55 2.53
N THR A 2 -11.47 -26.09 3.35
CA THR A 2 -11.93 -24.69 3.36
C THR A 2 -11.01 -23.93 4.32
N THR A 3 -10.32 -22.93 3.80
CA THR A 3 -9.51 -22.02 4.60
C THR A 3 -10.44 -21.19 5.48
N ASP A 4 -10.27 -21.23 6.79
CA ASP A 4 -10.94 -20.29 7.71
C ASP A 4 -10.36 -18.90 7.45
N LEU A 5 -11.06 -18.10 6.65
CA LEU A 5 -10.73 -16.71 6.40
C LEU A 5 -11.25 -15.88 7.57
N GLN A 6 -10.34 -15.35 8.39
CA GLN A 6 -10.65 -14.33 9.37
C GLN A 6 -10.54 -12.94 8.74
N VAL A 7 -11.58 -12.14 8.92
CA VAL A 7 -11.65 -10.75 8.46
C VAL A 7 -11.78 -9.86 9.70
N GLU A 8 -10.93 -8.85 9.81
CA GLU A 8 -10.92 -7.88 10.90
C GLU A 8 -10.76 -6.48 10.31
N ASP A 9 -11.56 -5.53 10.80
CA ASP A 9 -11.41 -4.11 10.48
C ASP A 9 -10.41 -3.49 11.46
N LEU A 10 -9.28 -3.02 10.94
CA LEU A 10 -8.17 -2.53 11.77
C LEU A 10 -8.37 -1.07 12.24
N ASP A 11 -9.27 -0.30 11.62
CA ASP A 11 -9.61 1.13 11.88
C ASP A 11 -8.42 2.10 12.04
N HIS A 12 -7.20 1.64 11.76
CA HIS A 12 -5.97 2.38 12.00
C HIS A 12 -5.14 2.44 10.71
N LEU A 13 -5.29 3.55 10.00
CA LEU A 13 -4.59 3.84 8.75
C LEU A 13 -3.05 3.72 8.86
N GLY A 14 -2.49 3.94 10.05
CA GLY A 14 -1.07 3.72 10.35
C GLY A 14 -0.66 2.24 10.27
N ILE A 15 -1.50 1.33 10.77
CA ILE A 15 -1.27 -0.12 10.65
C ILE A 15 -1.43 -0.55 9.19
N VAL A 16 -2.46 -0.08 8.49
CA VAL A 16 -2.67 -0.38 7.07
C VAL A 16 -1.48 0.10 6.22
N ALA A 17 -0.97 1.30 6.48
CA ALA A 17 0.22 1.82 5.81
C ALA A 17 1.50 1.06 6.16
N GLY A 18 1.62 0.55 7.39
CA GLY A 18 2.70 -0.36 7.78
C GLY A 18 2.64 -1.70 7.03
N MET A 19 1.43 -2.27 6.89
CA MET A 19 1.21 -3.50 6.12
C MET A 19 1.54 -3.33 4.63
N ILE A 20 1.29 -2.16 4.05
CA ILE A 20 1.68 -1.84 2.67
C ILE A 20 3.19 -2.01 2.45
N ASP A 21 4.01 -1.66 3.45
CA ASP A 21 5.46 -1.86 3.42
C ASP A 21 5.84 -3.34 3.60
N GLU A 22 5.18 -4.05 4.53
CA GLU A 22 5.42 -5.49 4.74
C GLU A 22 5.08 -6.35 3.53
N PHE A 23 4.02 -6.00 2.80
CA PHE A 23 3.59 -6.71 1.60
C PHE A 23 4.32 -6.27 0.32
N VAL A 24 5.32 -5.38 0.42
CA VAL A 24 6.13 -4.94 -0.73
C VAL A 24 5.26 -4.31 -1.83
N LEU A 25 4.15 -3.68 -1.40
CA LEU A 25 3.14 -3.16 -2.33
C LEU A 25 3.59 -1.84 -2.97
N VAL A 26 4.47 -1.09 -2.31
CA VAL A 26 5.07 0.11 -2.88
C VAL A 26 5.86 -0.23 -4.15
N GLU A 27 6.69 -1.26 -4.10
CA GLU A 27 7.52 -1.71 -5.21
C GLU A 27 6.67 -2.32 -6.32
N GLN A 28 5.68 -3.15 -5.97
CA GLN A 28 4.73 -3.72 -6.94
C GLN A 28 3.97 -2.62 -7.70
N LEU A 29 3.56 -1.55 -7.02
CA LEU A 29 2.89 -0.42 -7.64
C LEU A 29 3.83 0.34 -8.58
N ASN A 30 5.06 0.60 -8.14
CA ASN A 30 6.06 1.29 -8.98
C ASN A 30 6.41 0.46 -10.22
N GLU A 31 6.53 -0.86 -10.10
CA GLU A 31 6.81 -1.75 -11.23
C GLU A 31 5.66 -1.78 -12.23
N ARG A 32 4.42 -1.85 -11.74
CA ARG A 32 3.21 -1.93 -12.58
C ARG A 32 2.88 -0.62 -13.28
N LEU A 33 3.14 0.50 -12.64
CA LEU A 33 2.81 1.83 -13.16
C LEU A 33 3.99 2.46 -13.91
N GLY A 34 5.21 1.97 -13.70
CA GLY A 34 6.43 2.60 -14.16
C GLY A 34 6.73 3.88 -13.37
N ALA A 35 7.75 4.62 -13.84
CA ALA A 35 8.14 5.89 -13.28
C ALA A 35 8.17 6.96 -14.37
N ASP A 36 7.57 8.12 -14.11
CA ASP A 36 7.68 9.32 -14.91
C ASP A 36 8.73 10.27 -14.32
N SER A 37 9.54 10.91 -15.16
CA SER A 37 10.61 11.81 -14.72
C SER A 37 10.12 13.07 -13.99
N ARG A 38 8.83 13.37 -14.05
CA ARG A 38 8.19 14.50 -13.36
C ARG A 38 7.66 14.09 -11.97
N GLU A 39 7.71 12.82 -11.61
CA GLU A 39 7.31 12.35 -10.28
C GLU A 39 8.18 12.99 -9.20
N LYS A 40 7.53 13.65 -8.24
CA LYS A 40 8.19 14.14 -7.01
C LYS A 40 8.23 13.07 -5.92
N VAL A 41 7.32 12.11 -6.01
CA VAL A 41 7.11 10.98 -5.12
C VAL A 41 6.63 9.84 -6.01
N SER A 42 7.14 8.62 -5.79
CA SER A 42 6.74 7.47 -6.60
C SER A 42 5.27 7.10 -6.38
N ALA A 43 4.65 6.49 -7.38
CA ALA A 43 3.25 6.11 -7.32
C ALA A 43 2.90 5.25 -6.08
N GLY A 44 3.75 4.27 -5.74
CA GLY A 44 3.56 3.43 -4.55
C GLY A 44 3.61 4.22 -3.24
N VAL A 45 4.55 5.16 -3.13
CA VAL A 45 4.64 6.04 -1.94
C VAL A 45 3.44 6.99 -1.87
N ALA A 46 2.97 7.50 -3.02
CA ALA A 46 1.78 8.34 -3.08
C ALA A 46 0.53 7.59 -2.59
N VAL A 47 0.35 6.32 -2.97
CA VAL A 47 -0.75 5.47 -2.46
C VAL A 47 -0.65 5.24 -0.96
N LYS A 48 0.54 4.90 -0.45
CA LYS A 48 0.74 4.75 1.01
C LYS A 48 0.42 6.04 1.77
N ALA A 49 0.82 7.19 1.22
CA ALA A 49 0.48 8.48 1.80
C ALA A 49 -1.02 8.78 1.74
N MET A 50 -1.72 8.42 0.65
CA MET A 50 -3.18 8.55 0.57
C MET A 50 -3.91 7.70 1.61
N ILE A 51 -3.41 6.50 1.90
CA ILE A 51 -3.95 5.65 2.98
C ILE A 51 -3.77 6.34 4.33
N LEU A 52 -2.59 6.88 4.62
CA LEU A 52 -2.35 7.63 5.88
C LEU A 52 -3.21 8.91 6.00
N ASN A 53 -3.55 9.52 4.87
CA ASN A 53 -4.35 10.73 4.77
C ASN A 53 -5.87 10.48 4.77
N GLY A 54 -6.32 9.22 4.91
CA GLY A 54 -7.73 8.82 4.87
C GLY A 54 -8.66 9.68 5.73
#